data_AF-A0A966QE28-F1
#
_entry.id   AF-A0A966QE28-F1
#
_cell.length_a   1.000
_cell.length_b   1.000
_cell.length_c   1.000
_cell.angle_alpha   90.00
_cell.angle_beta   90.00
_cell.angle_gamma   90.00
#
_symmetry.space_group_name_H-M   'P 1'
#
loop_
_entity.id
_entity.type
_entity.pdbx_description
1 polymer ?
#
loop_
_entity_poly.entity_id
_entity_poly.type
_entity_poly.pdbx_seq_one_letter_code
_entity_poly.pdbx_strand_id
1 'polypeptide(L)'
;MEKFTSTSDVHESVIQGHYEQDKTDTRKLADTLVRPCDLDKITKDFEEGRTPLRDVGKMDTGQRAVILEAYKKGVLQQVYDEYPQIFTAPVKRLHSRVEEGNLDQPVGNNFFMNMRGFINGGLEWAKRFDQVIQNNYGFDLDTINTWSNLDKDRLLKDITKNEDKSLTIEVASYLAHRSLLGEKYQNGLYGSMLNQSKCLVYAKTLDLASQTGLSDAMLERIQKQMQHTTFGSFDHLNNLITSGDRNKAVGDYSDGTLRIQVLFNGTVNDPSLQEEEIARKVVVHELHHAISAQSDTDDGYRGNSWRIGLCANGHGTDANEGMTEYLSQLAQGNPDIKHDSHSVSVSSFYATQVSSMERLHAEFKRGYNKHFAVLFNAYHGDAKDAYEVEQALDAFYKYNIEY
;
A
#
# COMPACT_ATOMS: atom_id res chain seq x y z
N MET A 1 43.70 -27.88 -1.99
CA MET A 1 42.87 -28.23 -0.81
C MET A 1 43.24 -27.24 0.28
N GLU A 2 42.71 -26.03 0.18
CA GLU A 2 43.00 -24.94 1.11
C GLU A 2 41.86 -24.84 2.12
N LYS A 3 42.25 -24.67 3.39
CA LYS A 3 41.41 -24.77 4.57
C LYS A 3 40.33 -23.69 4.56
N PHE A 4 39.08 -24.13 4.80
CA PHE A 4 37.99 -23.28 5.26
C PHE A 4 38.47 -22.46 6.45
N THR A 5 38.63 -21.15 6.25
CA THR A 5 38.63 -20.19 7.34
C THR A 5 37.18 -20.01 7.76
N SER A 6 36.86 -20.59 8.91
CA SER A 6 35.72 -20.27 9.76
C SER A 6 35.34 -18.79 9.60
N THR A 7 34.20 -18.53 8.98
CA THR A 7 33.54 -17.22 9.07
C THR A 7 33.34 -16.94 10.55
N SER A 8 33.90 -15.85 11.05
CA SER A 8 33.65 -15.37 12.41
C SER A 8 32.15 -15.14 12.58
N ASP A 9 31.56 -15.82 13.55
CA ASP A 9 30.19 -15.65 14.02
C ASP A 9 29.96 -14.20 14.45
N VAL A 10 29.46 -13.36 13.54
CA VAL A 10 28.85 -12.08 13.92
C VAL A 10 27.36 -12.36 14.07
N HIS A 11 27.00 -13.04 15.17
CA HIS A 11 25.62 -13.08 15.66
C HIS A 11 25.31 -11.74 16.31
N GLU A 12 25.14 -10.69 15.52
CA GLU A 12 24.42 -9.51 16.01
C GLU A 12 22.94 -9.74 15.69
N SER A 13 22.23 -10.37 16.63
CA SER A 13 20.81 -10.71 16.48
C SER A 13 19.90 -9.49 16.41
N VAL A 14 20.44 -8.27 16.43
CA VAL A 14 19.71 -6.99 16.46
C VAL A 14 20.52 -5.94 15.70
N ILE A 15 20.04 -5.54 14.53
CA ILE A 15 20.76 -4.69 13.57
C ILE A 15 19.98 -3.39 13.33
N GLN A 16 20.68 -2.26 13.30
CA GLN A 16 20.10 -0.99 12.86
C GLN A 16 20.26 -0.87 11.34
N GLY A 17 19.19 -1.12 10.58
CA GLY A 17 19.16 -0.81 9.15
C GLY A 17 18.98 0.69 8.88
N HIS A 18 19.10 1.08 7.61
CA HIS A 18 19.04 2.48 7.19
C HIS A 18 17.62 3.06 7.25
N TYR A 19 16.61 2.23 6.95
CA TYR A 19 15.20 2.61 6.92
C TYR A 19 14.38 1.99 8.07
N GLU A 20 15.04 1.27 8.98
CA GLU A 20 14.40 0.65 10.13
C GLU A 20 14.09 1.69 11.20
N GLN A 21 12.81 1.79 11.60
CA GLN A 21 12.39 2.67 12.70
C GLN A 21 12.90 2.17 14.05
N ASP A 22 12.87 0.84 14.23
CA ASP A 22 13.42 0.11 15.36
C ASP A 22 14.45 -0.91 14.86
N LYS A 23 15.44 -1.27 15.68
CA LYS A 23 16.43 -2.28 15.27
C LYS A 23 15.75 -3.59 14.88
N THR A 24 16.16 -4.17 13.76
CA THR A 24 15.68 -5.46 13.27
C THR A 24 16.33 -6.59 14.04
N ASP A 25 15.51 -7.40 14.71
CA ASP A 25 15.93 -8.65 15.33
C ASP A 25 15.79 -9.78 14.30
N THR A 26 16.89 -10.18 13.64
CA THR A 26 16.87 -11.10 12.49
C THR A 26 16.32 -12.47 12.87
N ARG A 27 16.55 -12.91 14.10
CA ARG A 27 15.99 -14.16 14.65
C ARG A 27 14.49 -14.08 14.83
N LYS A 28 13.98 -13.04 15.49
CA LYS A 28 12.51 -12.86 15.66
C LYS A 28 11.81 -12.69 14.32
N LEU A 29 12.45 -11.97 13.39
CA LEU A 29 11.93 -11.82 12.04
C LEU A 29 11.86 -13.19 11.35
N ALA A 30 12.94 -13.96 11.37
CA ALA A 30 12.98 -15.30 10.78
C ALA A 30 11.89 -16.23 11.36
N ASP A 31 11.73 -16.25 12.68
CA ASP A 31 10.66 -17.00 13.38
C ASP A 31 9.26 -16.59 12.91
N THR A 32 9.08 -15.33 12.51
CA THR A 32 7.81 -14.81 11.97
C THR A 32 7.65 -15.16 10.49
N LEU A 33 8.73 -15.09 9.70
CA LEU A 33 8.70 -15.37 8.26
C LEU A 33 8.41 -16.85 7.93
N VAL A 34 8.77 -17.79 8.82
CA VAL A 34 8.48 -19.22 8.64
C VAL A 34 7.07 -19.64 9.07
N ARG A 35 6.29 -18.73 9.67
CA ARG A 35 4.93 -19.08 10.10
C ARG A 35 4.06 -19.39 8.88
N PRO A 36 3.26 -20.47 8.92
CA PRO A 36 2.36 -20.81 7.81
C PRO A 36 1.34 -19.69 7.58
N CYS A 37 1.10 -19.27 6.34
CA CYS A 37 0.03 -18.32 6.03
C CYS A 37 -1.15 -19.01 5.35
N ASP A 38 -2.35 -18.44 5.49
CA ASP A 38 -3.50 -18.84 4.68
C ASP A 38 -3.33 -18.24 3.28
N LEU A 39 -3.00 -19.10 2.31
CA LEU A 39 -2.67 -18.71 0.95
C LEU A 39 -3.84 -18.02 0.23
N ASP A 40 -5.08 -18.35 0.58
CA ASP A 40 -6.25 -17.81 -0.12
C ASP A 40 -6.86 -16.61 0.62
N LYS A 41 -6.45 -16.33 1.86
CA LYS A 41 -7.06 -15.30 2.73
C LYS A 41 -7.14 -13.92 2.10
N ILE A 42 -6.04 -13.41 1.54
CA ILE A 42 -5.99 -12.07 0.93
C ILE A 42 -6.90 -12.01 -0.30
N THR A 43 -6.81 -12.99 -1.20
CA THR A 43 -7.66 -13.03 -2.41
C THR A 43 -9.14 -13.15 -2.03
N LYS A 44 -9.47 -14.01 -1.07
CA LYS A 44 -10.84 -14.15 -0.56
C LYS A 44 -11.36 -12.87 0.08
N ASP A 45 -10.59 -12.22 0.94
CA ASP A 45 -10.98 -10.95 1.56
C ASP A 45 -11.16 -9.85 0.51
N PHE A 46 -10.36 -9.86 -0.56
CA PHE A 46 -10.51 -8.94 -1.68
C PHE A 46 -11.82 -9.19 -2.43
N GLU A 47 -12.09 -10.42 -2.84
CA GLU A 47 -13.28 -10.83 -3.59
C GLU A 47 -14.58 -10.63 -2.78
N GLU A 48 -14.55 -10.90 -1.47
CA GLU A 48 -15.68 -10.72 -0.56
C GLU A 48 -15.87 -9.26 -0.11
N GLY A 49 -15.00 -8.35 -0.55
CA GLY A 49 -15.12 -6.93 -0.28
C GLY A 49 -14.73 -6.53 1.15
N ARG A 50 -13.91 -7.33 1.84
CA ARG A 50 -13.44 -7.10 3.22
C ARG A 50 -12.14 -6.31 3.31
N THR A 51 -11.53 -6.00 2.17
CA THR A 51 -10.29 -5.21 2.12
C THR A 51 -10.59 -3.72 2.31
N PRO A 52 -9.87 -3.03 3.21
CA PRO A 52 -10.07 -1.61 3.44
C PRO A 52 -9.63 -0.78 2.23
N LEU A 53 -10.29 0.36 2.07
CA LEU A 53 -9.93 1.41 1.13
C LEU A 53 -9.04 2.40 1.86
N ARG A 54 -8.01 2.87 1.16
CA ARG A 54 -7.11 3.89 1.67
C ARG A 54 -7.67 5.29 1.43
N ASP A 55 -8.81 5.55 2.06
CA ASP A 55 -9.47 6.85 2.10
C ASP A 55 -9.73 7.29 3.55
N VAL A 56 -10.12 8.55 3.76
CA VAL A 56 -10.43 9.10 5.10
C VAL A 56 -11.58 8.37 5.81
N GLY A 57 -12.46 7.66 5.08
CA GLY A 57 -13.53 6.84 5.66
C GLY A 57 -13.07 5.43 6.02
N LYS A 58 -11.90 4.99 5.53
CA LYS A 58 -11.35 3.63 5.60
C LYS A 58 -12.38 2.54 5.30
N MET A 59 -13.35 2.80 4.43
CA MET A 59 -14.43 1.84 4.13
C MET A 59 -13.85 0.55 3.60
N ASP A 60 -14.48 -0.58 3.90
CA ASP A 60 -14.19 -1.78 3.13
C ASP A 60 -14.88 -1.69 1.76
N THR A 61 -14.31 -2.36 0.77
CA THR A 61 -14.80 -2.31 -0.63
C THR A 61 -16.24 -2.79 -0.78
N GLY A 62 -16.68 -3.75 0.03
CA GLY A 62 -18.06 -4.21 0.12
C GLY A 62 -19.00 -3.13 0.67
N GLN A 63 -18.58 -2.38 1.70
CA GLN A 63 -19.35 -1.24 2.23
C GLN A 63 -19.53 -0.17 1.15
N ARG A 64 -18.45 0.20 0.46
CA ARG A 64 -18.49 1.13 -0.68
C ARG A 64 -19.46 0.63 -1.75
N ALA A 65 -19.37 -0.64 -2.14
CA ALA A 65 -20.24 -1.23 -3.17
C ALA A 65 -21.73 -1.16 -2.79
N VAL A 66 -22.08 -1.48 -1.55
CA VAL A 66 -23.47 -1.40 -1.06
C VAL A 66 -24.00 0.02 -1.12
N ILE A 67 -23.22 1.01 -0.64
CA ILE A 67 -23.63 2.43 -0.67
C ILE A 67 -23.85 2.90 -2.10
N LEU A 68 -22.90 2.63 -3.00
CA LEU A 68 -22.98 3.03 -4.40
C LEU A 68 -24.18 2.40 -5.12
N GLU A 69 -24.47 1.13 -4.84
CA GLU A 69 -25.59 0.42 -5.45
C GLU A 69 -26.94 0.92 -4.90
N ALA A 70 -27.01 1.18 -3.59
CA ALA A 70 -28.18 1.79 -2.96
C ALA A 70 -28.44 3.21 -3.50
N TYR A 71 -27.39 4.00 -3.75
CA TYR A 71 -27.49 5.31 -4.39
C TYR A 71 -28.10 5.19 -5.79
N LYS A 72 -27.57 4.30 -6.64
CA LYS A 72 -28.08 4.08 -8.01
C LYS A 72 -29.55 3.67 -8.05
N LYS A 73 -29.97 2.85 -7.08
CA LYS A 73 -31.35 2.37 -6.95
C LYS A 73 -32.29 3.36 -6.26
N GLY A 74 -31.78 4.44 -5.68
CA GLY A 74 -32.59 5.41 -4.93
C GLY A 74 -33.13 4.88 -3.60
N VAL A 75 -32.44 3.91 -2.98
CA VAL A 75 -32.90 3.19 -1.77
C VAL A 75 -31.97 3.38 -0.57
N LEU A 76 -31.11 4.40 -0.57
CA LEU A 76 -30.16 4.67 0.52
C LEU A 76 -30.83 4.72 1.90
N GLN A 77 -31.99 5.37 2.00
CA GLN A 77 -32.75 5.47 3.24
C GLN A 77 -33.15 4.09 3.78
N GLN A 78 -33.68 3.22 2.91
CA GLN A 78 -34.08 1.87 3.26
C GLN A 78 -32.87 1.04 3.72
N VAL A 79 -31.76 1.10 2.97
CA VAL A 79 -30.56 0.35 3.32
C VAL A 79 -29.95 0.84 4.63
N TYR A 80 -30.03 2.15 4.92
CA TYR A 80 -29.64 2.69 6.22
C TYR A 80 -30.54 2.17 7.34
N ASP A 81 -31.86 2.11 7.14
CA ASP A 81 -32.80 1.61 8.15
C ASP A 81 -32.54 0.14 8.50
N GLU A 82 -32.18 -0.67 7.50
CA GLU A 82 -31.87 -2.09 7.70
C GLU A 82 -30.44 -2.32 8.23
N TYR A 83 -29.46 -1.54 7.76
CA TYR A 83 -28.02 -1.74 8.03
C TYR A 83 -27.27 -0.42 8.31
N PRO A 84 -27.58 0.31 9.40
CA PRO A 84 -27.03 1.64 9.66
C PRO A 84 -25.51 1.65 9.85
N GLN A 85 -24.91 0.53 10.27
CA GLN A 85 -23.47 0.37 10.43
C GLN A 85 -22.67 0.56 9.13
N ILE A 86 -23.27 0.29 7.97
CA ILE A 86 -22.61 0.47 6.66
C ILE A 86 -22.29 1.94 6.42
N PHE A 87 -23.16 2.84 6.87
CA PHE A 87 -23.01 4.29 6.69
C PHE A 87 -22.34 4.95 7.90
N THR A 88 -22.71 4.57 9.12
CA THR A 88 -22.21 5.23 10.34
C THR A 88 -20.73 4.96 10.57
N ALA A 89 -20.22 3.75 10.30
CA ALA A 89 -18.83 3.39 10.53
C ALA A 89 -17.82 4.30 9.81
N PRO A 90 -17.91 4.52 8.48
CA PRO A 90 -16.98 5.42 7.81
C PRO A 90 -17.12 6.87 8.24
N VAL A 91 -18.33 7.32 8.60
CA VAL A 91 -18.55 8.67 9.16
C VAL A 91 -17.87 8.83 10.52
N LYS A 92 -17.93 7.82 11.40
CA LYS A 92 -17.19 7.83 12.69
C LYS A 92 -15.68 7.91 12.48
N ARG A 93 -15.14 7.18 11.49
CA ARG A 93 -13.70 7.20 11.21
C ARG A 93 -13.26 8.56 10.66
N LEU A 94 -14.07 9.18 9.80
CA LEU A 94 -13.85 10.55 9.38
C LEU A 94 -13.91 11.52 10.57
N HIS A 95 -14.90 11.37 11.46
CA HIS A 95 -15.01 12.20 12.67
C HIS A 95 -13.73 12.14 13.51
N SER A 96 -13.27 10.93 13.87
CA SER A 96 -12.04 10.74 14.63
C SER A 96 -10.84 11.40 13.94
N ARG A 97 -10.72 11.27 12.62
CA ARG A 97 -9.63 11.90 11.86
C ARG A 97 -9.70 13.43 11.90
N VAL A 98 -10.89 14.03 11.90
CA VAL A 98 -11.07 15.48 12.04
C VAL A 98 -10.78 15.92 13.49
N GLU A 99 -11.14 15.13 14.50
CA GLU A 99 -10.84 15.43 15.91
C GLU A 99 -9.34 15.39 16.22
N GLU A 100 -8.63 14.40 15.66
CA GLU A 100 -7.18 14.26 15.75
C GLU A 100 -6.42 15.29 14.89
N GLY A 101 -7.11 15.91 13.92
CA GLY A 101 -6.56 16.69 12.80
C GLY A 101 -5.81 17.98 13.13
N ASN A 102 -5.80 18.44 14.39
CA ASN A 102 -4.97 19.58 14.80
C ASN A 102 -3.45 19.30 14.67
N LEU A 103 -3.03 18.07 14.36
CA LEU A 103 -1.62 17.65 14.34
C LEU A 103 -1.01 17.39 12.95
N ASP A 104 -1.78 17.23 11.86
CA ASP A 104 -1.21 16.86 10.55
C ASP A 104 -1.72 17.65 9.33
N GLN A 105 -3.04 17.84 9.12
CA GLN A 105 -3.62 18.50 7.93
C GLN A 105 -5.06 19.00 8.15
N PRO A 106 -5.52 20.08 7.48
CA PRO A 106 -6.90 20.57 7.58
C PRO A 106 -7.89 19.68 6.79
N VAL A 107 -8.38 18.62 7.44
CA VAL A 107 -9.23 17.57 6.84
C VAL A 107 -10.54 18.13 6.26
N GLY A 108 -11.17 19.06 6.97
CA GLY A 108 -12.36 19.79 6.55
C GLY A 108 -12.10 20.66 5.34
N ASN A 109 -10.95 21.34 5.25
CA ASN A 109 -10.61 22.08 4.03
C ASN A 109 -10.58 21.15 2.80
N ASN A 110 -9.90 20.01 2.90
CA ASN A 110 -9.86 19.03 1.82
C ASN A 110 -11.25 18.50 1.47
N PHE A 111 -12.09 18.22 2.47
CA PHE A 111 -13.45 17.73 2.27
C PHE A 111 -14.31 18.73 1.45
N PHE A 112 -14.36 20.00 1.88
CA PHE A 112 -15.25 21.00 1.28
C PHE A 112 -14.75 21.56 -0.05
N MET A 113 -13.43 21.73 -0.20
CA MET A 113 -12.84 22.09 -1.49
C MET A 113 -13.13 21.02 -2.55
N ASN A 114 -13.14 19.76 -2.13
CA ASN A 114 -13.51 18.64 -2.98
C ASN A 114 -14.96 18.64 -3.38
N MET A 115 -15.83 18.80 -2.41
CA MET A 115 -17.26 18.87 -2.67
C MET A 115 -17.59 19.93 -3.73
N ARG A 116 -16.96 21.10 -3.65
CA ARG A 116 -17.09 22.15 -4.66
C ARG A 116 -16.60 21.73 -6.04
N GLY A 117 -15.44 21.09 -6.11
CA GLY A 117 -14.91 20.56 -7.38
C GLY A 117 -15.90 19.59 -8.05
N PHE A 118 -16.54 18.72 -7.26
CA PHE A 118 -17.54 17.78 -7.75
C PHE A 118 -18.85 18.43 -8.20
N ILE A 119 -19.29 19.51 -7.53
CA ILE A 119 -20.43 20.31 -7.96
C ILE A 119 -20.16 20.95 -9.31
N ASN A 120 -18.98 21.56 -9.48
CA ASN A 120 -18.55 22.14 -10.75
C ASN A 120 -18.45 21.07 -11.85
N GLY A 121 -18.07 19.84 -11.49
CA GLY A 121 -18.09 18.67 -12.37
C GLY A 121 -19.49 18.09 -12.65
N GLY A 122 -20.56 18.69 -12.12
CA GLY A 122 -21.93 18.29 -12.38
C GLY A 122 -22.39 17.02 -11.65
N LEU A 123 -21.71 16.63 -10.57
CA LEU A 123 -22.04 15.40 -9.84
C LEU A 123 -23.25 15.59 -8.92
N GLU A 124 -24.33 14.87 -9.20
CA GLU A 124 -25.62 15.01 -8.50
C GLU A 124 -25.56 14.76 -6.99
N TRP A 125 -24.75 13.81 -6.55
CA TRP A 125 -24.58 13.53 -5.11
C TRP A 125 -23.92 14.69 -4.37
N ALA A 126 -23.06 15.47 -5.04
CA ALA A 126 -22.40 16.62 -4.43
C ALA A 126 -23.40 17.78 -4.27
N LYS A 127 -24.32 17.95 -5.22
CA LYS A 127 -25.44 18.90 -5.13
C LYS A 127 -26.43 18.52 -4.02
N ARG A 128 -26.72 17.22 -3.85
CA ARG A 128 -27.56 16.72 -2.74
C ARG A 128 -26.93 17.05 -1.38
N PHE A 129 -25.64 16.80 -1.23
CA PHE A 129 -24.91 17.18 -0.03
C PHE A 129 -25.01 18.68 0.24
N ASP A 130 -24.75 19.54 -0.77
CA ASP A 130 -24.88 21.00 -0.65
C ASP A 130 -26.26 21.44 -0.16
N GLN A 131 -27.32 20.85 -0.74
CA GLN A 131 -28.70 21.12 -0.34
C GLN A 131 -28.98 20.69 1.11
N VAL A 132 -28.46 19.54 1.53
CA VAL A 132 -28.61 19.08 2.92
C VAL A 132 -27.87 20.00 3.88
N ILE A 133 -26.67 20.47 3.53
CA ILE A 133 -25.94 21.45 4.34
C ILE A 133 -26.70 22.77 4.42
N GLN A 134 -27.19 23.28 3.30
CA GLN A 134 -28.00 24.51 3.27
C GLN A 134 -29.24 24.41 4.16
N ASN A 135 -29.94 23.28 4.11
CA ASN A 135 -31.15 23.06 4.92
C ASN A 135 -30.87 22.95 6.42
N ASN A 136 -29.75 22.34 6.81
CA ASN A 136 -29.42 22.11 8.24
C ASN A 136 -28.70 23.29 8.88
N TYR A 137 -27.88 24.00 8.11
CA TYR A 137 -26.96 24.99 8.64
C TYR A 137 -27.13 26.40 8.06
N GLY A 138 -27.93 26.56 7.00
CA GLY A 138 -28.28 27.88 6.44
C GLY A 138 -27.22 28.50 5.54
N PHE A 139 -26.18 27.77 5.16
CA PHE A 139 -25.13 28.21 4.24
C PHE A 139 -24.85 27.14 3.19
N ASP A 140 -24.42 27.58 1.99
CA ASP A 140 -24.01 26.71 0.90
C ASP A 140 -22.49 26.46 0.91
N LEU A 141 -22.03 25.56 0.05
CA LEU A 141 -20.62 25.25 -0.09
C LEU A 141 -19.79 26.41 -0.62
N ASP A 142 -20.33 27.28 -1.47
CA ASP A 142 -19.59 28.46 -1.93
C ASP A 142 -19.27 29.39 -0.74
N THR A 143 -20.21 29.58 0.17
CA THR A 143 -20.01 30.29 1.44
C THR A 143 -18.97 29.60 2.30
N ILE A 144 -19.12 28.29 2.56
CA ILE A 144 -18.17 27.51 3.39
C ILE A 144 -16.75 27.60 2.83
N ASN A 145 -16.59 27.61 1.51
CA ASN A 145 -15.26 27.63 0.90
C ASN A 145 -14.49 28.95 1.14
N THR A 146 -15.17 30.03 1.49
CA THR A 146 -14.55 31.30 1.90
C THR A 146 -14.04 31.30 3.35
N TRP A 147 -14.43 30.30 4.15
CA TRP A 147 -14.08 30.23 5.56
C TRP A 147 -12.63 29.82 5.78
N SER A 148 -12.15 30.07 7.01
CA SER A 148 -10.85 29.57 7.44
C SER A 148 -10.83 28.04 7.47
N ASN A 149 -9.64 27.44 7.33
CA ASN A 149 -9.48 25.99 7.45
C ASN A 149 -9.99 25.45 8.80
N LEU A 150 -9.77 26.21 9.88
CA LEU A 150 -10.24 25.84 11.21
C LEU A 150 -11.77 25.80 11.30
N ASP A 151 -12.47 26.75 10.68
CA ASP A 151 -13.92 26.77 10.70
C ASP A 151 -14.51 25.67 9.82
N LYS A 152 -13.85 25.33 8.71
CA LYS A 152 -14.16 24.13 7.91
C LYS A 152 -14.00 22.86 8.72
N ASP A 153 -12.90 22.70 9.46
CA ASP A 153 -12.69 21.52 10.32
C ASP A 153 -13.74 21.42 11.43
N ARG A 154 -14.09 22.55 12.08
CA ARG A 154 -15.15 22.61 13.09
C ARG A 154 -16.51 22.21 12.52
N LEU A 155 -16.87 22.71 11.34
CA LEU A 155 -18.11 22.34 10.67
C LEU A 155 -18.12 20.85 10.31
N LEU A 156 -17.04 20.33 9.72
CA LEU A 156 -16.98 18.91 9.37
C LEU A 156 -17.05 18.02 10.62
N LYS A 157 -16.42 18.44 11.72
CA LYS A 157 -16.51 17.76 13.02
C LYS A 157 -17.96 17.67 13.50
N ASP A 158 -18.71 18.77 13.40
CA ASP A 158 -20.11 18.81 13.80
C ASP A 158 -21.00 17.91 12.92
N ILE A 159 -20.85 18.01 11.59
CA ILE A 159 -21.56 17.15 10.62
C ILE A 159 -21.31 15.66 10.88
N THR A 160 -20.08 15.30 11.25
CA THR A 160 -19.64 13.89 11.41
C THR A 160 -19.86 13.33 12.81
N LYS A 161 -20.35 14.13 13.76
CA LYS A 161 -20.64 13.73 15.15
C LYS A 161 -21.74 12.66 15.26
N ASN A 162 -22.40 12.33 14.15
CA ASN A 162 -23.18 11.10 13.93
C ASN A 162 -24.51 11.04 14.70
N GLU A 163 -25.26 12.14 14.70
CA GLU A 163 -26.60 12.23 15.32
C GLU A 163 -27.74 12.34 14.28
N ASP A 164 -27.48 12.91 13.09
CA ASP A 164 -28.47 13.08 12.03
C ASP A 164 -28.34 12.00 10.93
N LYS A 165 -29.48 11.34 10.64
CA LYS A 165 -29.55 10.27 9.64
C LYS A 165 -29.27 10.75 8.22
N SER A 166 -29.86 11.88 7.82
CA SER A 166 -29.74 12.40 6.45
C SER A 166 -28.28 12.79 6.17
N LEU A 167 -27.64 13.50 7.11
CA LEU A 167 -26.23 13.87 7.02
C LEU A 167 -25.33 12.63 6.96
N THR A 168 -25.60 11.62 7.79
CA THR A 168 -24.80 10.38 7.78
C THR A 168 -24.86 9.68 6.43
N ILE A 169 -26.04 9.58 5.81
CA ILE A 169 -26.22 8.96 4.49
C ILE A 169 -25.46 9.74 3.42
N GLU A 170 -25.57 11.06 3.40
CA GLU A 170 -24.93 11.89 2.38
C GLU A 170 -23.39 11.92 2.54
N VAL A 171 -22.87 11.99 3.77
CA VAL A 171 -21.41 11.93 4.03
C VAL A 171 -20.86 10.56 3.63
N ALA A 172 -21.52 9.46 3.99
CA ALA A 172 -21.09 8.13 3.59
C ALA A 172 -21.16 7.94 2.06
N SER A 173 -22.19 8.50 1.41
CA SER A 173 -22.31 8.52 -0.06
C SER A 173 -21.18 9.32 -0.72
N TYR A 174 -20.86 10.49 -0.19
CA TYR A 174 -19.70 11.28 -0.61
C TYR A 174 -18.41 10.45 -0.55
N LEU A 175 -18.13 9.84 0.60
CA LEU A 175 -16.92 9.05 0.80
C LEU A 175 -16.86 7.92 -0.22
N ALA A 176 -17.96 7.18 -0.41
CA ALA A 176 -18.01 6.06 -1.34
C ALA A 176 -17.77 6.49 -2.80
N HIS A 177 -18.39 7.60 -3.23
CA HIS A 177 -18.25 8.14 -4.58
C HIS A 177 -16.85 8.72 -4.81
N ARG A 178 -16.32 9.51 -3.87
CA ARG A 178 -14.96 10.07 -3.92
C ARG A 178 -13.92 8.97 -4.05
N SER A 179 -14.04 7.94 -3.22
CA SER A 179 -13.17 6.77 -3.21
C SER A 179 -13.16 6.06 -4.58
N LEU A 180 -14.34 5.84 -5.19
CA LEU A 180 -14.44 5.26 -6.52
C LEU A 180 -13.84 6.15 -7.61
N LEU A 181 -14.03 7.47 -7.53
CA LEU A 181 -13.49 8.41 -8.51
C LEU A 181 -11.96 8.44 -8.48
N GLY A 182 -11.35 8.45 -7.30
CA GLY A 182 -9.89 8.38 -7.15
C GLY A 182 -9.31 7.09 -7.74
N GLU A 183 -9.96 5.95 -7.48
CA GLU A 183 -9.58 4.65 -8.06
C GLU A 183 -9.70 4.64 -9.60
N LYS A 184 -10.81 5.17 -10.15
CA LYS A 184 -11.02 5.28 -11.60
C LYS A 184 -10.01 6.22 -12.26
N TYR A 185 -9.63 7.30 -11.58
CA TYR A 185 -8.67 8.25 -12.09
C TYR A 185 -7.29 7.62 -12.27
N GLN A 186 -6.77 6.93 -11.25
CA GLN A 186 -5.50 6.21 -11.35
C GLN A 186 -5.55 5.10 -12.42
N ASN A 187 -6.65 4.33 -12.46
CA ASN A 187 -6.83 3.31 -13.50
C ASN A 187 -6.87 3.92 -14.91
N GLY A 188 -7.47 5.11 -15.08
CA GLY A 188 -7.49 5.82 -16.36
C GLY A 188 -6.10 6.29 -16.81
N LEU A 189 -5.25 6.70 -15.88
CA LEU A 189 -3.88 7.15 -16.16
C LEU A 189 -2.90 6.00 -16.38
N TYR A 190 -2.89 5.02 -15.48
CA TYR A 190 -1.82 4.02 -15.37
C TYR A 190 -2.33 2.57 -15.51
N GLY A 191 -3.61 2.34 -15.79
CA GLY A 191 -4.19 0.98 -15.87
C GLY A 191 -3.58 0.10 -16.95
N SER A 192 -3.25 0.66 -18.12
CA SER A 192 -2.54 -0.06 -19.18
C SER A 192 -1.15 -0.50 -18.72
N MET A 193 -0.43 0.40 -18.06
CA MET A 193 0.90 0.15 -17.52
C MET A 193 0.87 -0.94 -16.44
N LEU A 194 -0.09 -0.90 -15.51
CA LEU A 194 -0.28 -1.97 -14.52
C LEU A 194 -0.45 -3.34 -15.18
N ASN A 195 -1.32 -3.45 -16.19
CA ASN A 195 -1.55 -4.72 -16.88
C ASN A 195 -0.30 -5.24 -17.62
N GLN A 196 0.50 -4.34 -18.22
CA GLN A 196 1.77 -4.71 -18.83
C GLN A 196 2.79 -5.16 -17.78
N SER A 197 2.91 -4.43 -16.66
CA SER A 197 3.80 -4.76 -15.55
C SER A 197 3.49 -6.12 -14.92
N LYS A 198 2.21 -6.52 -14.85
CA LYS A 198 1.82 -7.87 -14.40
C LYS A 198 2.52 -8.96 -15.20
N CYS A 199 2.54 -8.86 -16.52
CA CYS A 199 3.21 -9.85 -17.38
C CYS A 199 4.73 -9.88 -17.13
N LEU A 200 5.37 -8.72 -17.00
CA LEU A 200 6.81 -8.60 -16.77
C LEU A 200 7.22 -9.20 -15.41
N VAL A 201 6.52 -8.79 -14.35
CA VAL A 201 6.75 -9.26 -12.98
C VAL A 201 6.53 -10.77 -12.89
N TYR A 202 5.45 -11.29 -13.47
CA TYR A 202 5.18 -12.73 -13.43
C TYR A 202 6.24 -13.54 -14.17
N ALA A 203 6.64 -13.11 -15.38
CA ALA A 203 7.67 -13.80 -16.16
C ALA A 203 9.00 -13.85 -15.40
N LYS A 204 9.40 -12.75 -14.77
CA LYS A 204 10.63 -12.71 -13.96
C LYS A 204 10.51 -13.55 -12.69
N THR A 205 9.35 -13.55 -12.04
CA THR A 205 9.10 -14.37 -10.84
C THR A 205 9.18 -15.86 -11.19
N LEU A 206 8.61 -16.30 -12.32
CA LEU A 206 8.70 -17.69 -12.78
C LEU A 206 10.14 -18.12 -13.10
N ASP A 207 10.91 -17.26 -13.78
CA ASP A 207 12.33 -17.49 -14.07
C ASP A 207 13.14 -17.74 -12.79
N LEU A 208 12.96 -16.89 -11.77
CA LEU A 208 13.63 -17.05 -10.48
C LEU A 208 13.11 -18.24 -9.69
N ALA A 209 11.80 -18.48 -9.66
CA ALA A 209 11.19 -19.62 -8.98
C ALA A 209 11.77 -20.96 -9.43
N SER A 210 12.02 -21.10 -10.75
CA SER A 210 12.65 -22.30 -11.32
C SER A 210 14.09 -22.55 -10.82
N GLN A 211 14.76 -21.50 -10.35
CA GLN A 211 16.13 -21.54 -9.84
C GLN A 211 16.16 -21.70 -8.32
N THR A 212 15.26 -21.03 -7.60
CA THR A 212 15.23 -21.00 -6.12
C THR A 212 14.40 -22.12 -5.49
N GLY A 213 13.60 -22.84 -6.28
CA GLY A 213 12.73 -23.91 -5.80
C GLY A 213 11.47 -23.40 -5.08
N LEU A 214 10.96 -22.24 -5.47
CA LEU A 214 9.67 -21.73 -4.99
C LEU A 214 8.55 -22.72 -5.39
N SER A 215 7.68 -23.09 -4.44
CA SER A 215 6.63 -24.07 -4.67
C SER A 215 5.54 -23.60 -5.63
N ASP A 216 4.92 -24.56 -6.32
CA ASP A 216 3.78 -24.33 -7.22
C ASP A 216 2.61 -23.65 -6.49
N ALA A 217 2.38 -24.00 -5.21
CA ALA A 217 1.34 -23.37 -4.40
C ALA A 217 1.57 -21.85 -4.21
N MET A 218 2.83 -21.42 -4.06
CA MET A 218 3.15 -19.99 -4.01
C MET A 218 3.00 -19.32 -5.37
N LEU A 219 3.38 -20.00 -6.45
CA LEU A 219 3.21 -19.49 -7.81
C LEU A 219 1.73 -19.27 -8.16
N GLU A 220 0.87 -20.22 -7.81
CA GLU A 220 -0.58 -20.10 -7.95
C GLU A 220 -1.13 -18.93 -7.13
N ARG A 221 -0.69 -18.78 -5.86
CA ARG A 221 -1.07 -17.64 -5.03
C ARG A 221 -0.64 -16.31 -5.66
N ILE A 222 0.62 -16.20 -6.06
CA ILE A 222 1.18 -15.00 -6.71
C ILE A 222 0.36 -14.65 -7.94
N GLN A 223 0.03 -15.63 -8.79
CA GLN A 223 -0.78 -15.40 -9.97
C GLN A 223 -2.18 -14.87 -9.62
N LYS A 224 -2.87 -15.47 -8.64
CA LYS A 224 -4.18 -15.01 -8.16
C LYS A 224 -4.11 -13.58 -7.61
N GLN A 225 -3.15 -13.29 -6.73
CA GLN A 225 -2.97 -11.95 -6.16
C GLN A 225 -2.70 -10.93 -7.25
N MET A 226 -1.80 -11.26 -8.19
CA MET A 226 -1.47 -10.39 -9.33
C MET A 226 -2.67 -10.10 -10.23
N GLN A 227 -3.51 -11.10 -10.52
CA GLN A 227 -4.74 -10.90 -11.29
C GLN A 227 -5.64 -9.86 -10.64
N HIS A 228 -5.80 -9.93 -9.31
CA HIS A 228 -6.64 -9.04 -8.52
C HIS A 228 -6.02 -7.67 -8.25
N THR A 229 -4.69 -7.54 -8.28
CA THR A 229 -4.02 -6.26 -7.99
C THR A 229 -4.56 -5.14 -8.87
N THR A 230 -5.01 -4.06 -8.24
CA THR A 230 -5.58 -2.88 -8.89
C THR A 230 -5.06 -1.60 -8.24
N PHE A 231 -5.44 -0.43 -8.77
CA PHE A 231 -5.14 0.82 -8.10
C PHE A 231 -6.07 1.04 -6.90
N GLY A 232 -5.53 1.61 -5.84
CA GLY A 232 -6.32 2.06 -4.71
C GLY A 232 -7.03 3.39 -4.98
N SER A 233 -8.02 3.67 -4.14
CA SER A 233 -8.59 5.01 -4.01
C SER A 233 -7.51 5.96 -3.49
N PHE A 234 -7.36 7.10 -4.15
CA PHE A 234 -6.36 8.09 -3.80
C PHE A 234 -6.99 9.46 -3.60
N ASP A 235 -6.53 10.14 -2.56
CA ASP A 235 -7.21 11.28 -1.94
C ASP A 235 -6.74 12.64 -2.49
N HIS A 236 -6.28 12.71 -3.74
CA HIS A 236 -6.11 14.00 -4.40
C HIS A 236 -7.41 14.42 -5.02
N LEU A 237 -8.20 15.21 -4.30
CA LEU A 237 -9.05 16.12 -5.03
C LEU A 237 -8.95 17.57 -4.44
N ASN A 238 -9.11 18.58 -5.31
CA ASN A 238 -9.04 20.05 -5.20
C ASN A 238 -8.41 20.69 -3.92
N ASN A 239 -7.24 21.32 -4.11
CA ASN A 239 -6.43 22.09 -3.16
C ASN A 239 -5.76 21.33 -1.99
N LEU A 240 -4.52 20.92 -2.29
CA LEU A 240 -3.36 20.58 -1.46
C LEU A 240 -3.22 19.18 -0.81
N ILE A 241 -2.14 18.55 -1.30
CA ILE A 241 -1.04 17.81 -0.66
C ILE A 241 -1.38 16.47 -0.01
N THR A 242 -0.71 15.47 -0.59
CA THR A 242 -0.37 14.14 -0.12
C THR A 242 -0.37 13.98 1.40
N SER A 243 -0.62 12.75 1.84
CA SER A 243 -0.13 12.19 3.10
C SER A 243 1.04 12.98 3.70
N GLY A 244 0.90 13.44 4.94
CA GLY A 244 1.89 14.26 5.65
C GLY A 244 3.34 13.88 5.34
N ASP A 245 4.16 14.88 5.07
CA ASP A 245 5.62 14.84 4.99
C ASP A 245 6.26 13.65 4.24
N ARG A 246 5.55 13.03 3.28
CA ARG A 246 6.15 12.03 2.39
C ARG A 246 6.85 12.69 1.22
N ASN A 247 7.69 13.68 1.48
CA ASN A 247 8.44 14.45 0.47
C ASN A 247 9.39 13.59 -0.42
N LYS A 248 9.32 12.26 -0.36
CA LYS A 248 10.14 11.30 -1.12
C LYS A 248 9.40 10.04 -1.59
N ALA A 249 8.16 9.76 -1.16
CA ALA A 249 7.46 8.55 -1.59
C ALA A 249 6.72 8.83 -2.91
N VAL A 250 7.00 8.02 -3.94
CA VAL A 250 6.39 8.11 -5.28
C VAL A 250 5.35 7.02 -5.53
N GLY A 251 5.26 6.05 -4.63
CA GLY A 251 4.34 4.92 -4.66
C GLY A 251 3.94 4.47 -3.27
N ASP A 252 2.91 3.63 -3.21
CA ASP A 252 2.62 2.85 -2.02
C ASP A 252 1.74 1.63 -2.30
N TYR A 253 1.85 0.61 -1.46
CA TYR A 253 0.98 -0.54 -1.41
C TYR A 253 0.16 -0.48 -0.11
N SER A 254 -1.16 -0.63 -0.21
CA SER A 254 -1.99 -0.71 0.99
C SER A 254 -2.03 -2.17 1.46
N ASP A 255 -1.36 -2.45 2.57
CA ASP A 255 -1.13 -3.77 3.15
C ASP A 255 -2.37 -4.69 3.10
N GLY A 256 -2.20 -5.88 2.52
CA GLY A 256 -3.24 -6.91 2.43
C GLY A 256 -4.45 -6.55 1.56
N THR A 257 -4.42 -5.44 0.83
CA THR A 257 -5.59 -4.97 0.05
C THR A 257 -5.50 -5.23 -1.44
N LEU A 258 -4.36 -5.73 -1.94
CA LEU A 258 -4.06 -5.85 -3.38
C LEU A 258 -4.25 -4.51 -4.13
N ARG A 259 -4.09 -3.37 -3.44
CA ARG A 259 -4.20 -2.04 -4.03
C ARG A 259 -2.88 -1.31 -3.97
N ILE A 260 -2.39 -0.95 -5.15
CA ILE A 260 -1.19 -0.12 -5.32
C ILE A 260 -1.58 1.33 -5.60
N GLN A 261 -0.65 2.25 -5.41
CA GLN A 261 -0.84 3.68 -5.67
C GLN A 261 0.40 4.26 -6.34
N VAL A 262 0.19 5.17 -7.29
CA VAL A 262 1.22 6.08 -7.78
C VAL A 262 0.93 7.45 -7.19
N LEU A 263 1.86 7.98 -6.40
CA LEU A 263 1.71 9.28 -5.74
C LEU A 263 2.12 10.39 -6.71
N PHE A 264 1.30 11.43 -6.84
CA PHE A 264 1.57 12.61 -7.67
C PHE A 264 1.38 13.88 -6.85
N ASN A 265 1.92 15.01 -7.30
CA ASN A 265 1.80 16.29 -6.60
C ASN A 265 0.77 17.20 -7.28
N GLY A 266 0.52 18.39 -6.72
CA GLY A 266 -0.33 19.41 -7.33
C GLY A 266 -1.80 19.33 -6.91
N THR A 267 -2.69 19.83 -7.78
CA THR A 267 -4.14 19.85 -7.57
C THR A 267 -4.84 19.04 -8.65
N VAL A 268 -6.15 18.82 -8.56
CA VAL A 268 -6.91 18.16 -9.64
C VAL A 268 -6.89 18.96 -10.93
N ASN A 269 -6.90 20.28 -10.81
CA ASN A 269 -6.92 21.17 -11.97
C ASN A 269 -5.53 21.34 -12.58
N ASP A 270 -4.49 21.02 -11.83
CA ASP A 270 -3.09 21.08 -12.26
C ASP A 270 -2.28 19.98 -11.54
N PRO A 271 -2.46 18.71 -11.93
CA PRO A 271 -1.76 17.60 -11.31
C PRO A 271 -0.35 17.50 -11.89
N SER A 272 0.65 17.50 -11.01
CA SER A 272 2.03 17.16 -11.36
C SER A 272 2.15 15.64 -11.40
N LEU A 273 1.66 15.06 -12.50
CA LEU A 273 1.71 13.63 -12.76
C LEU A 273 3.15 13.13 -12.82
N GLN A 274 3.36 11.87 -12.43
CA GLN A 274 4.64 11.22 -12.61
C GLN A 274 4.90 10.97 -14.10
N GLU A 275 6.14 11.22 -14.53
CA GLU A 275 6.61 10.82 -15.86
C GLU A 275 6.44 9.31 -16.04
N GLU A 276 6.19 8.88 -17.27
CA GLU A 276 5.84 7.49 -17.59
C GLU A 276 6.89 6.48 -17.07
N GLU A 277 8.18 6.81 -17.19
CA GLU A 277 9.26 5.96 -16.70
C GLU A 277 9.22 5.80 -15.18
N ILE A 278 9.02 6.89 -14.44
CA ILE A 278 8.96 6.90 -12.97
C ILE A 278 7.71 6.13 -12.52
N ALA A 279 6.56 6.41 -13.13
CA ALA A 279 5.32 5.70 -12.83
C ALA A 279 5.45 4.20 -13.07
N ARG A 280 6.15 3.77 -14.13
CA ARG A 280 6.39 2.35 -14.41
C ARG A 280 7.25 1.70 -13.33
N LYS A 281 8.34 2.35 -12.91
CA LYS A 281 9.19 1.85 -11.83
C LYS A 281 8.38 1.65 -10.54
N VAL A 282 7.56 2.64 -10.19
CA VAL A 282 6.64 2.56 -9.04
C VAL A 282 5.66 1.41 -9.19
N VAL A 283 4.95 1.31 -10.31
CA VAL A 283 3.93 0.27 -10.52
C VAL A 283 4.53 -1.13 -10.40
N VAL A 284 5.74 -1.34 -10.94
CA VAL A 284 6.44 -2.63 -10.82
C VAL A 284 6.84 -2.92 -9.37
N HIS A 285 7.35 -1.91 -8.66
CA HIS A 285 7.72 -1.99 -7.25
C HIS A 285 6.54 -2.35 -6.35
N GLU A 286 5.45 -1.58 -6.41
CA GLU A 286 4.27 -1.83 -5.59
C GLU A 286 3.57 -3.14 -5.96
N LEU A 287 3.70 -3.59 -7.21
CA LEU A 287 3.17 -4.89 -7.61
C LEU A 287 3.93 -6.04 -6.94
N HIS A 288 5.24 -5.91 -6.73
CA HIS A 288 6.02 -6.89 -5.97
C HIS A 288 5.57 -6.97 -4.50
N HIS A 289 5.30 -5.84 -3.84
CA HIS A 289 4.66 -5.82 -2.51
C HIS A 289 3.29 -6.51 -2.52
N ALA A 290 2.46 -6.23 -3.53
CA ALA A 290 1.12 -6.82 -3.62
C ALA A 290 1.13 -8.35 -3.75
N ILE A 291 2.08 -8.91 -4.51
CA ILE A 291 2.17 -10.38 -4.70
C ILE A 291 2.95 -11.09 -3.60
N SER A 292 3.75 -10.34 -2.83
CA SER A 292 4.47 -10.84 -1.66
C SER A 292 3.68 -10.69 -0.37
N ALA A 293 2.53 -10.01 -0.39
CA ALA A 293 1.66 -9.90 0.78
C ALA A 293 1.15 -11.28 1.23
N GLN A 294 1.10 -11.50 2.54
CA GLN A 294 0.53 -12.67 3.20
C GLN A 294 -0.32 -12.27 4.42
N SER A 295 -1.35 -13.08 4.72
CA SER A 295 -2.07 -12.96 5.99
C SER A 295 -1.13 -13.31 7.15
N ASP A 296 -1.10 -12.49 8.20
CA ASP A 296 -0.42 -12.88 9.43
C ASP A 296 -1.21 -13.98 10.16
N THR A 297 -0.49 -14.77 10.95
CA THR A 297 -1.03 -15.93 11.67
C THR A 297 -1.69 -15.52 12.97
N ASP A 298 -3.02 -15.38 12.98
CA ASP A 298 -3.96 -15.70 14.08
C ASP A 298 -3.54 -15.39 15.54
N ASP A 299 -2.62 -14.47 15.80
CA ASP A 299 -2.32 -13.95 17.12
C ASP A 299 -3.30 -12.80 17.35
N GLY A 300 -4.32 -13.06 18.17
CA GLY A 300 -5.43 -12.16 18.50
C GLY A 300 -5.09 -10.80 19.13
N TYR A 301 -3.94 -10.23 18.80
CA TYR A 301 -3.65 -8.82 18.92
C TYR A 301 -4.48 -8.04 17.88
N ARG A 302 -5.20 -7.05 18.40
CA ARG A 302 -6.14 -6.24 17.64
C ARG A 302 -5.39 -5.36 16.64
N GLY A 303 -5.26 -5.87 15.43
CA GLY A 303 -4.85 -5.15 14.23
C GLY A 303 -4.62 -6.21 13.16
N ASN A 304 -5.21 -6.07 11.98
CA ASN A 304 -4.84 -6.92 10.86
C ASN A 304 -3.36 -6.60 10.54
N SER A 305 -2.40 -7.28 11.15
CA SER A 305 -1.03 -7.28 10.68
C SER A 305 -1.04 -8.10 9.40
N TRP A 306 -0.58 -7.49 8.31
CA TRP A 306 -0.27 -8.21 7.09
C TRP A 306 1.24 -8.29 7.04
N ARG A 307 1.75 -9.45 6.61
CA ARG A 307 3.15 -9.58 6.27
C ARG A 307 3.33 -9.17 4.82
N ILE A 308 4.37 -8.41 4.52
CA ILE A 308 4.71 -8.04 3.15
C ILE A 308 6.14 -8.45 2.91
N GLY A 309 6.33 -9.45 2.05
CA GLY A 309 7.66 -9.90 1.70
C GLY A 309 8.47 -10.34 2.91
N LEU A 310 9.55 -9.60 3.17
CA LEU A 310 10.47 -9.84 4.29
C LEU A 310 10.22 -8.92 5.49
N CYS A 311 9.15 -8.11 5.45
CA CYS A 311 8.78 -7.20 6.53
C CYS A 311 7.61 -7.75 7.35
N ALA A 312 7.79 -7.83 8.66
CA ALA A 312 6.76 -8.25 9.60
C ALA A 312 6.93 -7.52 10.94
N ASN A 313 5.83 -7.05 11.53
CA ASN A 313 5.80 -6.45 12.87
C ASN A 313 6.84 -5.34 13.10
N GLY A 314 7.08 -4.51 12.06
CA GLY A 314 8.04 -3.39 12.13
C GLY A 314 9.52 -3.79 11.97
N HIS A 315 9.80 -5.05 11.63
CA HIS A 315 11.15 -5.54 11.37
C HIS A 315 11.33 -5.95 9.91
N GLY A 316 12.53 -5.75 9.36
CA GLY A 316 12.89 -6.25 8.04
C GLY A 316 12.61 -5.28 6.88
N THR A 317 12.40 -3.99 7.17
CA THR A 317 12.09 -2.97 6.15
C THR A 317 13.18 -2.91 5.09
N ASP A 318 14.46 -2.86 5.49
CA ASP A 318 15.59 -2.78 4.55
C ASP A 318 15.66 -4.01 3.64
N ALA A 319 15.49 -5.21 4.21
CA ALA A 319 15.51 -6.46 3.45
C ALA A 319 14.32 -6.54 2.48
N ASN A 320 13.13 -6.12 2.93
CA ASN A 320 11.92 -6.12 2.12
C ASN A 320 12.01 -5.15 0.93
N GLU A 321 12.37 -3.90 1.19
CA GLU A 321 12.53 -2.88 0.15
C GLU A 321 13.69 -3.22 -0.79
N GLY A 322 14.79 -3.76 -0.26
CA GLY A 322 15.91 -4.27 -1.03
C GLY A 322 15.52 -5.38 -2.00
N MET A 323 14.79 -6.40 -1.53
CA MET A 323 14.30 -7.48 -2.38
C MET A 323 13.30 -6.95 -3.42
N THR A 324 12.33 -6.14 -2.99
CA THR A 324 11.28 -5.59 -3.85
C THR A 324 11.88 -4.74 -4.98
N GLU A 325 12.77 -3.82 -4.65
CA GLU A 325 13.44 -2.98 -5.63
C GLU A 325 14.36 -3.79 -6.55
N TYR A 326 15.11 -4.76 -6.00
CA TYR A 326 15.95 -5.64 -6.80
C TYR A 326 15.16 -6.46 -7.83
N LEU A 327 14.05 -7.08 -7.42
CA LEU A 327 13.16 -7.82 -8.31
C LEU A 327 12.52 -6.90 -9.35
N SER A 328 12.15 -5.67 -8.95
CA SER A 328 11.57 -4.68 -9.85
C SER A 328 12.53 -4.25 -10.94
N GLN A 329 13.82 -4.10 -10.60
CA GLN A 329 14.86 -3.83 -11.58
C GLN A 329 15.08 -5.03 -12.50
N LEU A 330 15.15 -6.25 -11.97
CA LEU A 330 15.28 -7.47 -12.78
C LEU A 330 14.11 -7.63 -13.78
N ALA A 331 12.88 -7.31 -13.37
CA ALA A 331 11.70 -7.38 -14.24
C ALA A 331 11.74 -6.33 -15.37
N GLN A 332 12.40 -5.20 -15.13
CA GLN A 332 12.57 -4.11 -16.09
C GLN A 332 13.88 -4.18 -16.88
N GLY A 333 14.72 -5.20 -16.66
CA GLY A 333 15.99 -5.36 -17.36
C GLY A 333 17.18 -4.63 -16.74
N ASN A 334 17.17 -4.42 -15.42
CA ASN A 334 18.21 -3.76 -14.62
C ASN A 334 18.51 -2.31 -15.03
N PRO A 335 17.51 -1.43 -15.13
CA PRO A 335 17.72 -0.05 -15.59
C PRO A 335 18.69 0.74 -14.71
N ASP A 336 18.76 0.43 -13.41
CA ASP A 336 19.54 1.19 -12.43
C ASP A 336 20.73 0.42 -11.83
N ILE A 337 20.97 -0.85 -12.23
CA ILE A 337 22.15 -1.64 -11.84
C ILE A 337 23.13 -1.67 -13.02
N LYS A 338 24.33 -1.13 -12.82
CA LYS A 338 25.42 -1.15 -13.80
C LYS A 338 26.58 -1.97 -13.28
N HIS A 339 27.01 -2.95 -14.07
CA HIS A 339 28.19 -3.76 -13.78
C HIS A 339 29.40 -3.24 -14.56
N ASP A 340 30.41 -2.80 -13.82
CA ASP A 340 31.76 -2.60 -14.34
C ASP A 340 32.62 -3.82 -13.99
N SER A 341 33.78 -3.95 -14.65
CA SER A 341 34.69 -5.10 -14.47
C SER A 341 35.15 -5.34 -13.03
N HIS A 342 35.02 -4.35 -12.14
CA HIS A 342 35.46 -4.40 -10.75
C HIS A 342 34.43 -3.89 -9.74
N SER A 343 33.25 -3.43 -10.17
CA SER A 343 32.28 -2.79 -9.29
C SER A 343 30.87 -2.88 -9.83
N VAL A 344 29.90 -2.79 -8.93
CA VAL A 344 28.50 -2.59 -9.29
C VAL A 344 28.08 -1.23 -8.75
N SER A 345 27.37 -0.45 -9.57
CA SER A 345 26.75 0.80 -9.15
C SER A 345 25.23 0.69 -9.29
N VAL A 346 24.52 1.18 -8.26
CA VAL A 346 23.06 1.18 -8.22
C VAL A 346 22.57 2.61 -8.05
N SER A 347 21.71 3.07 -8.95
CA SER A 347 21.09 4.40 -8.90
C SER A 347 19.61 4.32 -8.52
N SER A 348 19.33 3.78 -7.32
CA SER A 348 17.98 3.68 -6.75
C SER A 348 17.93 4.31 -5.35
N PHE A 349 16.71 4.57 -4.85
CA PHE A 349 16.51 5.04 -3.47
C PHE A 349 17.05 4.03 -2.43
N TYR A 350 17.08 2.74 -2.79
CA TYR A 350 17.54 1.62 -1.97
C TYR A 350 18.90 1.06 -2.44
N ALA A 351 19.80 1.91 -2.94
CA ALA A 351 21.03 1.48 -3.62
C ALA A 351 21.84 0.44 -2.83
N THR A 352 22.03 0.65 -1.52
CA THR A 352 22.78 -0.24 -0.62
C THR A 352 22.09 -1.60 -0.45
N GLN A 353 20.77 -1.59 -0.24
CA GLN A 353 19.96 -2.79 -0.06
C GLN A 353 19.87 -3.60 -1.36
N VAL A 354 19.71 -2.94 -2.51
CA VAL A 354 19.70 -3.57 -3.83
C VAL A 354 21.07 -4.20 -4.13
N SER A 355 22.16 -3.51 -3.83
CA SER A 355 23.54 -4.04 -4.01
C SER A 355 23.76 -5.29 -3.16
N SER A 356 23.23 -5.30 -1.93
CA SER A 356 23.31 -6.45 -1.03
C SER A 356 22.54 -7.66 -1.58
N MET A 357 21.32 -7.45 -2.09
CA MET A 357 20.52 -8.51 -2.73
C MET A 357 21.18 -9.04 -4.00
N GLU A 358 21.73 -8.15 -4.83
CA GLU A 358 22.45 -8.54 -6.03
C GLU A 358 23.68 -9.40 -5.71
N ARG A 359 24.46 -9.02 -4.68
CA ARG A 359 25.60 -9.80 -4.22
C ARG A 359 25.18 -11.20 -3.78
N LEU A 360 24.13 -11.31 -2.96
CA LEU A 360 23.58 -12.62 -2.55
C LEU A 360 23.12 -13.44 -3.76
N HIS A 361 22.48 -12.82 -4.75
CA HIS A 361 22.05 -13.51 -5.95
C HIS A 361 23.23 -13.98 -6.81
N ALA A 362 24.29 -13.18 -6.94
CA ALA A 362 25.50 -13.55 -7.66
C ALA A 362 26.24 -14.73 -7.00
N GLU A 363 26.32 -14.75 -5.66
CA GLU A 363 26.90 -15.86 -4.90
C GLU A 363 26.06 -17.14 -5.03
N PHE A 364 24.74 -17.02 -5.02
CA PHE A 364 23.82 -18.12 -5.30
C PHE A 364 24.03 -18.72 -6.70
N LYS A 365 24.10 -17.88 -7.75
CA LYS A 365 24.37 -18.33 -9.13
C LYS A 365 25.71 -19.05 -9.29
N ARG A 366 26.70 -18.74 -8.46
CA ARG A 366 28.01 -19.40 -8.43
C ARG A 366 28.04 -20.67 -7.57
N GLY A 367 26.94 -20.97 -6.87
CA GLY A 367 26.83 -22.12 -5.96
C GLY A 367 27.58 -21.96 -4.64
N TYR A 368 27.90 -20.73 -4.22
CA TYR A 368 28.65 -20.48 -2.99
C TYR A 368 27.79 -20.57 -1.74
N ASN A 369 26.53 -20.13 -1.81
CA ASN A 369 25.54 -20.27 -0.75
C ASN A 369 24.13 -20.30 -1.34
N LYS A 370 23.11 -20.42 -0.48
CA LYS A 370 21.70 -20.42 -0.85
C LYS A 370 20.91 -19.23 -0.31
N HIS A 371 21.57 -18.22 0.23
CA HIS A 371 20.91 -17.14 0.98
C HIS A 371 19.88 -16.39 0.12
N PHE A 372 20.20 -16.08 -1.14
CA PHE A 372 19.22 -15.45 -2.05
C PHE A 372 17.98 -16.32 -2.25
N ALA A 373 18.15 -17.63 -2.50
CA ALA A 373 17.02 -18.54 -2.67
C ALA A 373 16.16 -18.63 -1.40
N VAL A 374 16.80 -18.68 -0.23
CA VAL A 374 16.11 -18.66 1.08
C VAL A 374 15.30 -17.37 1.25
N LEU A 375 15.89 -16.19 1.01
CA LEU A 375 15.18 -14.92 1.13
C LEU A 375 14.09 -14.75 0.08
N PHE A 376 14.32 -15.17 -1.17
CA PHE A 376 13.30 -15.10 -2.23
C PHE A 376 12.09 -15.99 -1.90
N ASN A 377 12.34 -17.21 -1.42
CA ASN A 377 11.27 -18.11 -1.01
C ASN A 377 10.55 -17.56 0.23
N ALA A 378 11.27 -17.03 1.23
CA ALA A 378 10.69 -16.37 2.41
C ALA A 378 9.86 -15.13 2.06
N TYR A 379 10.32 -14.30 1.12
CA TYR A 379 9.62 -13.13 0.58
C TYR A 379 8.25 -13.53 0.01
N HIS A 380 8.16 -14.71 -0.62
CA HIS A 380 6.89 -15.26 -1.10
C HIS A 380 6.21 -16.19 -0.09
N GLY A 381 6.71 -16.31 1.14
CA GLY A 381 6.09 -17.10 2.22
C GLY A 381 6.26 -18.61 2.11
N ASP A 382 7.29 -19.06 1.38
CA ASP A 382 7.72 -20.45 1.28
C ASP A 382 9.02 -20.69 2.07
N ALA A 383 9.02 -20.29 3.34
CA ALA A 383 10.13 -20.55 4.24
C ALA A 383 9.76 -21.66 5.24
N LYS A 384 10.69 -22.59 5.46
CA LYS A 384 10.48 -23.79 6.30
C LYS A 384 11.44 -23.87 7.48
N ASP A 385 12.54 -23.15 7.43
CA ASP A 385 13.60 -23.22 8.42
C ASP A 385 13.99 -21.81 8.87
N ALA A 386 13.70 -21.49 10.13
CA ALA A 386 13.96 -20.17 10.70
C ALA A 386 15.47 -19.89 10.78
N TYR A 387 16.28 -20.92 11.03
CA TYR A 387 17.72 -20.75 11.14
C TYR A 387 18.33 -20.38 9.78
N GLU A 388 17.87 -21.00 8.70
CA GLU A 388 18.34 -20.64 7.35
C GLU A 388 17.93 -19.22 6.95
N VAL A 389 16.71 -18.82 7.33
CA VAL A 389 16.21 -17.45 7.09
C VAL A 389 17.01 -16.43 7.90
N GLU A 390 17.28 -16.70 9.18
CA GLU A 390 18.12 -15.86 10.05
C GLU A 390 19.51 -15.67 9.43
N GLN A 391 20.19 -16.75 9.04
CA GLN A 391 21.50 -16.66 8.39
C GLN A 391 21.48 -15.86 7.10
N ALA A 392 20.43 -15.99 6.30
CA ALA A 392 20.30 -15.25 5.05
C ALA A 392 20.04 -13.76 5.29
N LEU A 393 19.26 -13.42 6.32
CA LEU A 393 19.05 -12.03 6.77
C LEU A 393 20.36 -11.44 7.32
N ASP A 394 21.08 -12.17 8.17
CA ASP A 394 22.38 -11.72 8.70
C ASP A 394 23.39 -11.45 7.57
N ALA A 395 23.44 -12.34 6.56
CA ALA A 395 24.27 -12.13 5.38
C ALA A 395 23.87 -10.88 4.58
N PHE A 396 22.57 -10.65 4.39
CA PHE A 396 22.05 -9.42 3.76
C PHE A 396 22.50 -8.18 4.53
N TYR A 397 22.23 -8.12 5.83
CA TYR A 397 22.52 -6.94 6.64
C TYR A 397 24.03 -6.69 6.77
N LYS A 398 24.85 -7.74 6.80
CA LYS A 398 26.31 -7.60 6.76
C LYS A 398 26.75 -6.87 5.49
N TYR A 399 26.24 -7.26 4.32
CA TYR A 399 26.57 -6.55 3.08
C TYR A 399 26.00 -5.14 3.03
N ASN A 400 24.84 -4.92 3.65
CA ASN A 400 24.20 -3.61 3.71
C ASN A 400 24.96 -2.59 4.56
N ILE A 401 25.83 -3.05 5.47
CA ILE A 401 26.67 -2.18 6.33
C ILE A 401 28.07 -1.98 5.74
N GLU A 402 28.52 -2.85 4.85
CA GLU A 402 29.85 -2.77 4.19
C GLU A 402 29.94 -1.66 3.12
N TYR A 403 28.82 -1.02 2.79
CA TYR A 403 28.66 0.07 1.81
C TYR A 403 28.19 1.34 2.49
#